data_AF-W1YD12-F1
#
_entry.id   AF-W1YD12-F1
#
_cell.length_a   1.000
_cell.length_b   1.000
_cell.length_c   1.000
_cell.angle_alpha   90.00
_cell.angle_beta   90.00
_cell.angle_gamma   90.00
#
_symmetry.space_group_name_H-M   'P 1'
#
loop_
_entity.id
_entity.type
_entity.pdbx_description
1 polymer ?
#
loop_
_entity_poly.entity_id
_entity_poly.type
_entity_poly.pdbx_seq_one_letter_code
_entity_poly.pdbx_strand_id
1 'polypeptide(L)'
;PAVDAGGGDHVFFQGHASPGNYARAFLEGRLTEDDLDGFRQEYSHPAATGGRGIPSYPHPRRMEDFWEYPTVSMGLGPAEAIYQAWYDKYLQGAGIKDT
;
A
#
# COMPACT_ATOMS: atom_id res chain seq x y z
N PRO A 1 2.69 -10.65 -21.03
CA PRO A 1 3.80 -10.49 -20.06
C PRO A 1 3.72 -11.62 -19.03
N ALA A 2 4.83 -12.32 -18.78
CA ALA A 2 4.87 -13.34 -17.74
C ALA A 2 4.52 -12.67 -16.40
N VAL A 3 3.58 -13.25 -15.67
CA VAL A 3 3.28 -12.85 -14.30
C VAL A 3 4.44 -13.39 -13.49
N ASP A 4 5.30 -12.53 -12.96
CA ASP A 4 6.44 -12.97 -12.16
C ASP A 4 5.95 -13.80 -10.97
N ALA A 5 6.51 -15.00 -10.81
CA ALA A 5 6.12 -15.93 -9.75
C ALA A 5 6.51 -15.44 -8.34
N GLY A 6 7.26 -14.33 -8.25
CA GLY A 6 7.80 -13.77 -7.03
C GLY A 6 7.23 -12.40 -6.71
N GLY A 7 5.99 -12.31 -6.20
CA GLY A 7 5.48 -11.23 -5.33
C GLY A 7 5.50 -9.76 -5.79
N GLY A 8 6.19 -9.39 -6.87
CA GLY A 8 6.46 -8.00 -7.25
C GLY A 8 7.51 -7.31 -6.35
N ASP A 9 7.80 -6.04 -6.66
CA ASP A 9 8.68 -5.19 -5.85
C ASP A 9 8.02 -4.81 -4.52
N HIS A 10 8.73 -4.97 -3.40
CA HIS A 10 8.29 -4.48 -2.10
C HIS A 10 8.54 -2.96 -1.98
N VAL A 11 7.51 -2.15 -2.27
CA VAL A 11 7.63 -0.67 -2.31
C VAL A 11 7.15 -0.03 -1.01
N PHE A 12 8.09 0.54 -0.25
CA PHE A 12 7.84 1.30 0.98
C PHE A 12 7.57 2.78 0.66
N PHE A 13 6.38 3.09 0.15
CA PHE A 13 6.00 4.47 -0.19
C PHE A 13 6.16 5.43 0.99
N GLN A 14 6.60 6.66 0.73
CA GLN A 14 6.63 7.70 1.76
C GLN A 14 5.19 8.00 2.22
N GLY A 15 4.93 7.90 3.53
CA GLY A 15 3.56 7.89 4.05
C GLY A 15 2.74 9.14 3.69
N HIS A 16 3.34 10.33 3.78
CA HIS A 16 2.66 11.59 3.47
C HIS A 16 2.43 11.83 1.96
N ALA A 17 3.06 11.05 1.08
CA ALA A 17 2.89 11.09 -0.36
C ALA A 17 1.69 10.24 -0.84
N SER A 18 0.90 9.67 0.08
CA SER A 18 -0.31 8.91 -0.22
C SER A 18 -1.27 9.59 -1.21
N PRO A 19 -1.48 10.94 -1.21
CA PRO A 19 -2.39 11.54 -2.20
C PRO A 19 -1.93 11.36 -3.64
N GLY A 20 -0.62 11.32 -3.90
CA GLY A 20 -0.08 11.07 -5.24
C GLY A 20 -0.34 9.65 -5.71
N ASN A 21 -0.22 8.67 -4.81
CA ASN A 21 -0.53 7.28 -5.10
C ASN A 21 -2.03 7.08 -5.38
N TYR A 22 -2.90 7.75 -4.62
CA TYR A 22 -4.35 7.73 -4.88
C TYR A 22 -4.71 8.39 -6.20
N ALA A 23 -4.12 9.55 -6.52
CA ALA A 23 -4.33 10.22 -7.80
C ALA A 23 -3.93 9.33 -8.97
N ARG A 24 -2.80 8.63 -8.88
CA ARG A 24 -2.38 7.66 -9.89
C ARG A 24 -3.37 6.49 -10.00
N ALA A 25 -3.78 5.91 -8.87
CA ALA A 25 -4.72 4.79 -8.87
C ALA A 25 -6.10 5.17 -9.46
N PHE A 26 -6.55 6.41 -9.25
CA PHE A 26 -7.74 6.95 -9.90
C PHE A 26 -7.57 7.03 -11.43
N LEU A 27 -6.44 7.56 -11.91
CA LEU A 27 -6.14 7.60 -13.36
C LEU A 27 -6.03 6.19 -13.97
N GLU A 28 -5.61 5.20 -13.19
CA GLU A 28 -5.56 3.78 -13.58
C GLU A 28 -6.93 3.09 -13.47
N GLY A 29 -7.99 3.78 -13.03
CA GLY A 29 -9.34 3.22 -12.87
C GLY A 29 -9.49 2.26 -11.69
N ARG A 30 -8.53 2.26 -10.75
CA ARG A 30 -8.55 1.43 -9.53
C ARG A 30 -9.29 2.08 -8.38
N LEU A 31 -9.45 3.41 -8.42
CA LEU A 31 -10.25 4.19 -7.49
C LEU A 31 -11.24 5.04 -8.27
N THR A 32 -12.40 5.30 -7.66
CA THR A 32 -13.43 6.18 -8.21
C THR A 32 -13.28 7.61 -7.68
N GLU A 33 -14.02 8.56 -8.28
CA GLU A 33 -14.09 9.93 -7.78
C GLU A 33 -14.67 9.99 -6.35
N ASP A 34 -15.70 9.20 -6.07
CA ASP A 34 -16.31 9.07 -4.73
C ASP A 34 -15.29 8.58 -3.68
N ASP A 35 -14.42 7.62 -4.05
CA ASP A 35 -13.35 7.16 -3.16
C ASP A 35 -12.37 8.30 -2.79
N LEU A 36 -12.04 9.16 -3.77
CA LEU A 36 -11.15 10.29 -3.55
C LEU A 36 -11.81 11.37 -2.68
N ASP A 37 -13.10 11.62 -2.87
CA ASP A 37 -13.90 12.51 -2.02
C ASP A 37 -13.96 12.00 -0.57
N GLY A 38 -13.83 10.69 -0.38
CA GLY A 38 -13.69 10.02 0.91
C GLY A 38 -12.30 10.11 1.58
N PHE A 39 -11.34 10.87 1.03
CA PHE A 39 -10.00 10.99 1.60
C PHE A 39 -10.00 11.51 3.04
N ARG A 40 -9.36 10.73 3.94
CA ARG A 40 -9.30 10.95 5.40
C ARG A 40 -10.66 10.88 6.11
N GLN A 41 -11.68 10.34 5.45
CA GLN A 41 -13.05 10.23 5.98
C GLN A 41 -13.51 8.78 6.05
N GLU A 42 -12.68 7.90 6.60
CA GLU A 42 -12.90 6.44 6.68
C GLU A 42 -14.21 6.00 7.37
N TYR A 43 -14.86 6.89 8.12
CA TYR A 43 -16.13 6.60 8.81
C TYR A 43 -17.28 7.54 8.38
N SER A 44 -17.01 8.84 8.25
CA SER A 44 -18.05 9.83 7.94
C SER A 44 -18.52 9.73 6.50
N HIS A 45 -17.61 9.50 5.55
CA HIS A 45 -17.97 9.43 4.13
C HIS A 45 -18.82 8.18 3.83
N PRO A 46 -18.43 6.95 4.25
CA PRO A 46 -19.30 5.78 4.09
C PRO A 46 -20.68 5.92 4.72
N ALA A 47 -20.77 6.58 5.87
CA ALA A 47 -22.05 6.85 6.52
C ALA A 47 -22.94 7.82 5.73
N ALA A 48 -22.36 8.69 4.89
CA ALA A 48 -23.08 9.71 4.13
C ALA A 48 -23.43 9.27 2.69
N THR A 49 -22.51 8.57 2.01
CA THR A 49 -22.64 8.24 0.58
C THR A 49 -22.89 6.75 0.32
N GLY A 50 -22.58 5.88 1.28
CA GLY A 50 -22.48 4.44 1.05
C GLY A 50 -21.21 4.01 0.30
N GLY A 51 -20.35 4.96 -0.08
CA GLY A 51 -19.03 4.73 -0.67
C GLY A 51 -17.97 4.33 0.36
N ARG A 52 -16.72 4.17 -0.07
CA ARG A 52 -15.59 3.91 0.85
C ARG A 52 -14.88 5.22 1.21
N GLY A 53 -14.37 5.32 2.44
CA GLY A 53 -13.39 6.34 2.80
C GLY A 53 -11.97 5.77 2.68
N ILE A 54 -11.02 6.57 2.23
CA ILE A 54 -9.62 6.14 2.07
C ILE A 54 -8.71 6.75 3.14
N PRO A 55 -7.75 5.98 3.70
CA PRO A 55 -6.96 6.40 4.83
C PRO A 55 -5.98 7.52 4.50
N SER A 56 -5.55 8.24 5.53
CA SER A 56 -4.57 9.33 5.38
C SER A 56 -3.21 8.83 4.86
N TYR A 57 -2.81 7.62 5.22
CA TYR A 57 -1.47 7.05 5.01
C TYR A 57 -1.57 5.56 4.68
N PRO A 58 -0.45 4.89 4.32
CA PRO A 58 -0.42 3.45 4.14
C PRO A 58 -0.82 2.69 5.42
N HIS A 59 -2.06 2.21 5.44
CA HIS A 59 -2.65 1.48 6.55
C HIS A 59 -3.30 0.20 6.00
N PRO A 60 -2.54 -0.92 5.89
CA PRO A 60 -3.06 -2.17 5.35
C PRO A 60 -4.35 -2.62 6.05
N ARG A 61 -4.41 -2.54 7.38
CA ARG A 61 -5.62 -2.87 8.17
C ARG A 61 -6.87 -2.04 7.81
N ARG A 62 -6.68 -0.84 7.25
CA ARG A 62 -7.78 0.05 6.83
C ARG A 62 -8.12 -0.09 5.35
N MET A 63 -7.19 -0.60 4.56
CA MET A 63 -7.29 -0.69 3.11
C MET A 63 -6.46 -1.89 2.60
N GLU A 64 -6.91 -3.10 2.94
CA GLU A 64 -6.17 -4.35 2.72
C GLU A 64 -5.96 -4.67 1.24
N ASP A 65 -6.80 -4.13 0.38
CA ASP A 65 -6.78 -4.26 -1.08
C ASP A 65 -5.84 -3.27 -1.78
N PHE A 66 -5.15 -2.41 -1.03
CA PHE A 66 -4.36 -1.31 -1.59
C PHE A 66 -2.98 -1.13 -0.97
N TRP A 67 -2.88 -1.12 0.37
CA TRP A 67 -1.62 -0.84 1.07
C TRP A 67 -0.99 -2.10 1.67
N GLU A 68 0.33 -2.22 1.57
CA GLU A 68 1.10 -3.36 2.09
C GLU A 68 1.95 -3.00 3.32
N TYR A 69 2.64 -1.86 3.29
CA TYR A 69 3.63 -1.49 4.33
C TYR A 69 3.30 -0.16 5.02
N PRO A 70 3.19 -0.11 6.35
CA PRO A 70 2.90 1.12 7.09
C PRO A 70 4.16 1.96 7.35
N THR A 71 4.29 3.11 6.67
CA THR A 71 5.55 3.88 6.64
C THR A 71 5.51 5.26 7.30
N VAL A 72 4.34 5.73 7.75
CA VAL A 72 4.20 7.13 8.23
C VAL A 72 4.95 7.42 9.53
N SER A 73 5.15 6.40 10.38
CA SER A 73 6.04 6.52 11.53
C SER A 73 7.48 6.53 11.03
N MET A 74 8.06 7.72 10.91
CA MET A 74 9.37 7.91 10.31
C MET A 74 10.44 7.07 11.03
N GLY A 75 11.29 6.42 10.23
CA GLY A 75 12.32 5.50 10.71
C GLY A 75 11.93 4.02 10.62
N LEU A 76 10.64 3.68 10.77
CA LEU A 76 10.19 2.28 10.64
C LEU A 76 10.33 1.78 9.22
N GLY A 77 9.87 2.55 8.23
CA GLY A 77 9.93 2.15 6.81
C GLY A 77 11.33 1.74 6.33
N PRO A 78 12.37 2.58 6.51
CA PRO A 78 13.74 2.21 6.12
C PRO A 78 14.29 1.01 6.89
N ALA A 79 13.99 0.88 8.19
CA ALA A 79 14.44 -0.26 8.98
C ALA A 79 13.78 -1.56 8.50
N GLU A 80 12.46 -1.54 8.31
CA GLU A 80 11.69 -2.69 7.80
C GLU A 80 12.12 -3.06 6.37
N ALA A 81 12.38 -2.09 5.49
CA ALA A 81 12.85 -2.37 4.13
C ALA A 81 14.20 -3.11 4.09
N ILE A 82 15.12 -2.79 5.01
CA ILE A 82 16.40 -3.51 5.14
C ILE A 82 16.13 -4.98 5.54
N TYR A 83 15.28 -5.20 6.55
CA TYR A 83 14.95 -6.55 7.00
C TYR A 83 14.12 -7.34 5.97
N GLN A 84 13.24 -6.68 5.22
CA GLN A 84 12.49 -7.29 4.13
C GLN A 84 13.43 -7.79 3.03
N ALA A 85 14.34 -6.95 2.56
CA ALA A 85 15.34 -7.36 1.56
C ALA A 85 16.27 -8.48 2.06
N TRP A 86 16.63 -8.45 3.35
CA TRP A 86 17.37 -9.55 3.97
C TRP A 86 16.55 -10.85 4.02
N TYR A 87 15.27 -10.77 4.34
CA TYR A 87 14.38 -11.92 4.39
C TYR A 87 14.17 -12.52 2.99
N ASP A 88 14.03 -11.69 1.97
CA ASP A 88 13.96 -12.14 0.57
C ASP A 88 15.22 -12.95 0.21
N LYS A 89 16.42 -12.42 0.53
CA LYS A 89 17.67 -13.18 0.34
C LYS A 89 17.75 -14.47 1.14
N TYR A 90 17.19 -14.50 2.35
CA TYR A 90 17.07 -15.73 3.12
C TYR A 90 16.16 -16.75 2.42
N LEU A 91 14.98 -16.35 1.94
CA LEU A 91 14.04 -17.24 1.25
C LEU A 91 14.67 -17.84 -0.01
N GLN A 92 15.39 -17.02 -0.78
CA GLN A 92 16.15 -17.46 -1.96
C GLN A 92 17.25 -18.45 -1.58
N GLY A 93 18.09 -18.11 -0.58
CA GLY A 93 19.19 -18.96 -0.15
C GLY A 93 18.74 -20.28 0.51
N ALA A 94 17.56 -20.30 1.11
CA ALA A 94 16.94 -21.49 1.70
C ALA A 94 16.20 -22.37 0.66
N GLY A 95 16.09 -21.93 -0.59
CA GLY A 95 15.34 -22.64 -1.63
C GLY A 95 13.82 -22.69 -1.37
N ILE A 96 13.30 -21.77 -0.54
CA ILE A 96 11.87 -21.72 -0.18
C ILE A 96 11.07 -20.99 -1.26
N LYS A 97 11.62 -19.88 -1.78
CA LYS A 97 10.99 -19.07 -2.82
C LYS A 97 12.06 -18.40 -3.67
N ASP A 98 11.85 -18.34 -4.97
CA ASP A 98 12.64 -17.48 -5.85
C ASP A 98 12.14 -16.04 -5.70
N THR A 99 13.01 -15.18 -5.16
CA THR A 99 12.72 -13.78 -4.79
C THR A 99 13.73 -12.85 -5.42
#